data_AF-A0A1V9XRP5-F1
#
_entry.id   AF-A0A1V9XRP5-F1
#
_cell.length_a   1.000
_cell.length_b   1.000
_cell.length_c   1.000
_cell.angle_alpha   90.00
_cell.angle_beta   90.00
_cell.angle_gamma   90.00
#
_symmetry.space_group_name_H-M   'P 1'
#
loop_
_entity.id
_entity.type
_entity.pdbx_description
1 polymer ?
#
loop_
_entity_poly.entity_id
_entity_poly.type
_entity_poly.pdbx_seq_one_letter_code
_entity_poly.pdbx_strand_id
1 'polypeptide(L)'
;MKLETFFMIFSQADQQNSSATILQVDQNEPSVPSVDLNSPRGRRQIEAYHLTMVLAAEILGANRSQAIVDMKDVVMFELRMRTFMEPSEKRRNFTAINHRMTLDQLDTLVPHLRIRKLASTVFQREFKPDERLVVYAPNYLKKLNELIKTTPKKTVANYMGWRVVFTLMNFMDKRFVALRQRYANVLAGTSHPIPRWRLCVTLVNLNLGMVTGAMFVKNYYTPFMKSSAELMIRDIRAAFLEQLDNLDWMDDETRAAARHKAVSMRYKVAYPEAILDQKWLDKEHQLNLSTDNVFANILLVSRFRYAKELERFGKPNDLQRWIMNPGTVNAFYTRTGNFITLPAAILQPPIFHPNYPAAKNYGGIGVVIGHEITHGFDDKGRQFNGLGNLAQWWQPETLRKFADKARCMVEQYSAYKVPEVDMMVNGFKTQGENIADNGGLKQAYKAFRSRQAVDGSTHVRLPGVNLTDDQLFFVTYAQIWCGVSTLERAINEIRFSDHTAPRFRVIGVLSNSVEFSAAFGCPAGAPMNPANKCRVW
;
A
#
# COMPACT_ATOMS: atom_id res chain seq x y z
N MET A 1 -3.23 -7.88 16.10
CA MET A 1 -4.33 -7.25 15.35
C MET A 1 -4.76 -6.02 16.12
N LYS A 2 -4.27 -4.84 15.75
CA LYS A 2 -4.66 -3.61 16.43
C LYS A 2 -6.08 -3.25 16.00
N LEU A 3 -7.04 -3.25 16.94
CA LEU A 3 -8.42 -2.89 16.65
C LEU A 3 -8.62 -1.41 16.89
N GLU A 4 -8.68 -0.64 15.81
CA GLU A 4 -9.04 0.78 15.84
C GLU A 4 -10.50 0.90 15.41
N THR A 5 -11.30 1.65 16.18
CA THR A 5 -12.75 1.74 15.98
C THR A 5 -13.14 3.05 15.32
N PHE A 6 -12.99 4.18 16.02
CA PHE A 6 -13.45 5.49 15.52
C PHE A 6 -12.36 6.27 14.79
N PHE A 7 -11.13 6.21 15.26
CA PHE A 7 -9.97 6.90 14.69
C PHE A 7 -8.72 6.09 15.03
N MET A 8 -7.64 6.34 14.29
CA MET A 8 -6.35 5.73 14.54
C MET A 8 -5.52 6.64 15.45
N ILE A 9 -4.82 6.04 16.41
CA ILE A 9 -3.83 6.74 17.25
C ILE A 9 -2.57 5.89 17.32
N PHE A 10 -1.45 6.42 16.83
CA PHE A 10 -0.23 5.63 16.65
C PHE A 10 1.02 6.51 16.78
N SER A 11 2.17 5.86 16.96
CA SER A 11 3.48 6.53 16.96
C SER A 11 4.30 6.03 15.78
N GLN A 12 4.74 6.94 14.92
CA GLN A 12 5.54 6.69 13.73
C GLN A 12 6.54 7.84 13.52
N ALA A 13 7.41 7.68 12.52
CA ALA A 13 8.35 8.71 12.12
C ALA A 13 7.65 10.06 11.95
N ASP A 14 8.19 11.10 12.57
CA ASP A 14 7.73 12.47 12.35
C ASP A 14 8.07 12.86 10.91
N GLN A 15 7.04 13.23 10.14
CA GLN A 15 7.23 13.56 8.73
C GLN A 15 8.15 14.76 8.52
N GLN A 16 8.26 15.72 9.43
CA GLN A 16 9.21 16.83 9.28
C GLN A 16 10.56 16.57 9.96
N ASN A 17 10.64 15.55 10.82
CA ASN A 17 11.89 15.07 11.42
C ASN A 17 11.90 13.54 11.47
N SER A 18 12.31 12.93 10.35
CA SER A 18 12.27 11.49 10.13
C SER A 18 13.13 10.67 11.10
N SER A 19 14.04 11.31 11.84
CA SER A 19 14.85 10.66 12.88
C SER A 19 14.07 10.43 14.19
N ALA A 20 13.03 11.22 14.44
CA ALA A 20 12.20 11.14 15.62
C ALA A 20 10.88 10.41 15.34
N THR A 21 10.22 9.98 16.40
CA THR A 21 8.82 9.53 16.35
C THR A 21 7.91 10.57 16.98
N ILE A 22 6.68 10.64 16.51
CA ILE A 22 5.64 11.54 17.05
C ILE A 22 4.31 10.80 17.11
N LEU A 23 3.47 11.19 18.07
CA LEU A 23 2.09 10.75 18.14
C LEU A 23 1.31 11.30 16.94
N GLN A 24 0.49 10.47 16.32
CA GLN A 24 -0.30 10.79 15.14
C GLN A 24 -1.73 10.32 15.34
N VAL A 25 -2.69 11.15 14.91
CA VAL A 25 -4.13 10.84 14.95
C VAL A 25 -4.71 11.00 13.55
N ASP A 26 -5.49 10.02 13.11
CA ASP A 26 -6.11 10.03 11.79
C ASP A 26 -7.52 9.42 11.78
N GLN A 27 -8.28 9.70 10.73
CA GLN A 27 -9.56 9.04 10.46
C GLN A 27 -9.39 7.53 10.29
N ASN A 28 -10.36 6.74 10.74
CA ASN A 28 -10.38 5.28 10.55
C ASN A 28 -11.60 4.90 9.71
N GLU A 29 -11.44 3.94 8.81
CA GLU A 29 -12.56 3.49 7.98
C GLU A 29 -13.56 2.65 8.81
N PRO A 30 -14.88 2.91 8.70
CA PRO A 30 -15.91 2.04 9.25
C PRO A 30 -15.96 0.69 8.51
N SER A 31 -16.59 -0.32 9.11
CA SER A 31 -16.71 -1.66 8.53
C SER A 31 -17.77 -1.71 7.41
N VAL A 32 -18.68 -0.73 7.37
CA VAL A 32 -19.69 -0.54 6.32
C VAL A 32 -18.99 -0.30 4.98
N PRO A 33 -19.41 -1.01 3.91
CA PRO A 33 -18.73 -0.92 2.64
C PRO A 33 -18.91 0.49 2.05
N SER A 34 -17.87 0.96 1.36
CA SER A 34 -17.94 2.19 0.60
C SER A 34 -18.72 1.98 -0.69
N VAL A 35 -19.95 2.50 -0.75
CA VAL A 35 -20.84 2.24 -1.88
C VAL A 35 -21.60 3.48 -2.28
N ASP A 36 -22.02 3.52 -3.55
CA ASP A 36 -23.04 4.46 -4.01
C ASP A 36 -24.42 3.91 -3.63
N LEU A 37 -25.08 4.55 -2.67
CA LEU A 37 -26.42 4.17 -2.17
C LEU A 37 -27.53 4.40 -3.21
N ASN A 38 -27.28 5.22 -4.23
CA ASN A 38 -28.24 5.42 -5.32
C ASN A 38 -28.25 4.22 -6.28
N SER A 39 -27.16 3.45 -6.33
CA SER A 39 -27.09 2.23 -7.12
C SER A 39 -27.80 1.04 -6.45
N PRO A 40 -28.55 0.20 -7.20
CA PRO A 40 -29.15 -1.04 -6.68
C PRO A 40 -28.12 -1.97 -6.03
N ARG A 41 -26.90 -2.00 -6.59
CA ARG A 41 -25.78 -2.77 -6.05
C ARG A 41 -25.34 -2.27 -4.68
N GLY A 42 -25.18 -0.96 -4.51
CA GLY A 42 -24.80 -0.37 -3.22
C GLY A 42 -25.82 -0.68 -2.14
N ARG A 43 -27.12 -0.56 -2.45
CA ARG A 43 -28.20 -0.97 -1.53
C ARG A 43 -28.09 -2.43 -1.13
N ARG A 44 -27.91 -3.34 -2.11
CA ARG A 44 -27.70 -4.77 -1.84
C ARG A 44 -26.50 -5.05 -0.93
N GLN A 45 -25.41 -4.31 -1.10
CA GLN A 45 -24.22 -4.46 -0.26
C GLN A 45 -24.45 -4.00 1.19
N ILE A 46 -25.21 -2.93 1.39
CA ILE A 46 -25.62 -2.47 2.73
C ILE A 46 -26.61 -3.44 3.37
N GLU A 47 -27.58 -3.95 2.63
CA GLU A 47 -28.52 -4.96 3.11
C GLU A 47 -27.79 -6.25 3.53
N ALA A 48 -26.84 -6.71 2.73
CA ALA A 48 -26.02 -7.87 3.07
C ALA A 48 -25.15 -7.63 4.32
N TYR A 49 -24.62 -6.42 4.47
CA TYR A 49 -23.88 -6.02 5.67
C TYR A 49 -24.77 -6.04 6.92
N HIS A 50 -25.93 -5.37 6.86
CA HIS A 50 -26.91 -5.35 7.96
C HIS A 50 -27.38 -6.76 8.32
N LEU A 51 -27.72 -7.60 7.34
CA LEU A 51 -28.12 -8.98 7.57
C LEU A 51 -27.01 -9.79 8.26
N THR A 52 -25.75 -9.58 7.86
CA THR A 52 -24.60 -10.23 8.49
C THR A 52 -24.49 -9.85 9.98
N MET A 53 -24.73 -8.57 10.30
CA MET A 53 -24.75 -8.08 11.68
C MET A 53 -25.86 -8.73 12.51
N VAL A 54 -27.08 -8.77 11.96
CA VAL A 54 -28.24 -9.36 12.64
C VAL A 54 -28.01 -10.83 12.94
N LEU A 55 -27.59 -11.61 11.94
CA LEU A 55 -27.36 -13.05 12.11
C LEU A 55 -26.19 -13.33 13.06
N ALA A 56 -25.13 -12.51 13.03
CA ALA A 56 -24.02 -12.64 13.98
C ALA A 56 -24.47 -12.35 15.42
N ALA A 57 -25.30 -11.31 15.64
CA ALA A 57 -25.86 -11.00 16.95
C ALA A 57 -26.79 -12.11 17.46
N GLU A 58 -27.63 -12.69 16.59
CA GLU A 58 -28.50 -13.82 16.91
C GLU A 58 -27.69 -15.06 17.33
N ILE A 59 -26.60 -15.38 16.62
CA ILE A 59 -25.68 -16.47 17.01
C ILE A 59 -25.07 -16.21 18.40
N LEU A 60 -24.84 -14.94 18.76
CA LEU A 60 -24.34 -14.51 20.08
C LEU A 60 -25.45 -14.41 21.14
N GLY A 61 -26.70 -14.81 20.84
CA GLY A 61 -27.80 -14.90 21.79
C GLY A 61 -28.74 -13.68 21.82
N ALA A 62 -28.62 -12.72 20.89
CA ALA A 62 -29.54 -11.60 20.82
C ALA A 62 -30.92 -12.03 20.26
N ASN A 63 -32.00 -11.41 20.76
CA ASN A 63 -33.31 -11.53 20.14
C ASN A 63 -33.29 -10.95 18.71
N ARG A 64 -33.74 -11.72 17.72
CA ARG A 64 -33.67 -11.35 16.30
C ARG A 64 -34.38 -10.03 15.99
N SER A 65 -35.59 -9.82 16.49
CA SER A 65 -36.38 -8.61 16.24
C SER A 65 -35.67 -7.36 16.79
N GLN A 66 -35.06 -7.48 17.97
CA GLN A 66 -34.26 -6.39 18.55
C GLN A 66 -32.95 -6.18 17.77
N ALA A 67 -32.26 -7.26 17.37
CA ALA A 67 -31.02 -7.18 16.61
C ALA A 67 -31.21 -6.49 15.26
N ILE A 68 -32.36 -6.68 14.59
CA ILE A 68 -32.71 -5.98 13.34
C ILE A 68 -32.68 -4.46 13.55
N VAL A 69 -33.31 -3.96 14.61
CA VAL A 69 -33.36 -2.52 14.92
C VAL A 69 -31.99 -2.02 15.35
N ASP A 70 -31.37 -2.68 16.33
CA ASP A 70 -30.09 -2.26 16.90
C ASP A 70 -28.97 -2.21 15.86
N MET A 71 -28.89 -3.21 14.97
CA MET A 71 -27.87 -3.24 13.94
C MET A 71 -28.17 -2.26 12.80
N LYS A 72 -29.44 -1.90 12.56
CA LYS A 72 -29.77 -0.84 11.60
C LYS A 72 -29.26 0.51 12.11
N ASP A 73 -29.39 0.78 13.40
CA ASP A 73 -28.84 2.00 14.00
C ASP A 73 -27.32 2.06 13.87
N VAL A 74 -26.63 0.93 14.06
CA VAL A 74 -25.17 0.85 13.84
C VAL A 74 -24.81 1.10 12.38
N VAL A 75 -25.54 0.53 11.41
CA VAL A 75 -25.32 0.80 9.99
C VAL A 75 -25.48 2.29 9.68
N MET A 76 -26.54 2.93 10.19
CA MET A 76 -26.76 4.37 9.98
C MET A 76 -25.68 5.22 10.64
N PHE A 77 -25.22 4.83 11.84
CA PHE A 77 -24.10 5.47 12.52
C PHE A 77 -22.80 5.40 11.70
N GLU A 78 -22.47 4.21 11.16
CA GLU A 78 -21.30 4.02 10.31
C GLU A 78 -21.40 4.78 8.98
N LEU A 79 -22.55 4.77 8.32
CA LEU A 79 -22.79 5.54 7.10
C LEU A 79 -22.59 7.04 7.35
N ARG A 80 -23.10 7.57 8.47
CA ARG A 80 -22.91 8.97 8.85
C ARG A 80 -21.44 9.30 9.12
N MET A 81 -20.73 8.44 9.87
CA MET A 81 -19.28 8.58 10.09
C MET A 81 -18.51 8.62 8.77
N ARG A 82 -18.88 7.79 7.79
CA ARG A 82 -18.24 7.76 6.47
C ARG A 82 -18.35 9.10 5.72
N THR A 83 -19.47 9.81 5.84
CA THR A 83 -19.65 11.13 5.21
C THR A 83 -18.71 12.21 5.77
N PHE A 84 -18.07 11.95 6.90
CA PHE A 84 -17.15 12.90 7.53
C PHE A 84 -15.70 12.72 7.08
N MET A 85 -15.39 11.57 6.48
CA MET A 85 -14.02 11.23 6.09
C MET A 85 -13.54 12.13 4.97
N GLU A 86 -12.29 12.58 5.06
CA GLU A 86 -11.63 13.27 3.96
C GLU A 86 -11.37 12.27 2.82
N PRO A 87 -11.80 12.55 1.58
CA PRO A 87 -11.54 11.70 0.43
C PRO A 87 -10.04 11.51 0.16
N SER A 88 -9.65 10.36 -0.38
CA SER A 88 -8.23 10.03 -0.64
C SER A 88 -7.52 11.06 -1.53
N GLU A 89 -8.24 11.68 -2.45
CA GLU A 89 -7.78 12.70 -3.38
C GLU A 89 -7.28 13.95 -2.65
N LYS A 90 -7.96 14.34 -1.55
CA LYS A 90 -7.58 15.49 -0.71
C LYS A 90 -6.45 15.17 0.26
N ARG A 91 -6.03 13.90 0.36
CA ARG A 91 -5.04 13.41 1.33
C ARG A 91 -3.66 13.13 0.72
N ARG A 92 -3.44 13.55 -0.53
CA ARG A 92 -2.16 13.34 -1.25
C ARG A 92 -1.12 14.44 -0.97
N ASN A 93 -1.56 15.63 -0.54
CA ASN A 93 -0.67 16.73 -0.12
C ASN A 93 -0.38 16.61 1.39
N PHE A 94 0.77 16.00 1.73
CA PHE A 94 1.21 15.77 3.11
C PHE A 94 1.44 17.07 3.87
N THR A 95 1.93 18.13 3.21
CA THR A 95 2.07 19.45 3.85
C THR A 95 0.72 20.01 4.27
N ALA A 96 -0.31 19.88 3.43
CA ALA A 96 -1.64 20.41 3.73
C ALA A 96 -2.36 19.67 4.87
N ILE A 97 -2.14 18.35 5.00
CA ILE A 97 -2.81 17.53 6.03
C ILE A 97 -1.98 17.38 7.32
N ASN A 98 -0.74 17.86 7.38
CA ASN A 98 0.11 17.76 8.56
C ASN A 98 -0.21 18.87 9.57
N HIS A 99 -1.34 18.74 10.29
CA HIS A 99 -1.75 19.70 11.30
C HIS A 99 -1.08 19.38 12.63
N ARG A 100 -0.02 20.11 12.97
CA ARG A 100 0.62 20.03 14.28
C ARG A 100 -0.17 20.82 15.32
N MET A 101 -0.42 20.20 16.47
CA MET A 101 -1.03 20.83 17.63
C MET A 101 -0.53 20.17 18.92
N THR A 102 -0.87 20.72 20.07
CA THR A 102 -0.69 20.07 21.38
C THR A 102 -1.87 19.15 21.70
N LEU A 103 -1.69 18.22 22.64
CA LEU A 103 -2.78 17.38 23.13
C LEU A 103 -3.91 18.21 23.75
N ASP A 104 -3.58 19.30 24.45
CA ASP A 104 -4.57 20.22 25.01
C ASP A 104 -5.40 20.93 23.93
N GLN A 105 -4.75 21.38 22.86
CA GLN A 105 -5.44 21.96 21.70
C GLN A 105 -6.38 20.94 21.06
N LEU A 106 -5.97 19.68 20.91
CA LEU A 106 -6.83 18.65 20.36
C LEU A 106 -7.99 18.30 21.31
N ASP A 107 -7.74 18.14 22.61
CA ASP A 107 -8.80 17.87 23.60
C ASP A 107 -9.82 19.01 23.67
N THR A 108 -9.38 20.27 23.53
CA THR A 108 -10.28 21.43 23.40
C THR A 108 -11.12 21.35 22.12
N LEU A 109 -10.54 20.83 21.03
CA LEU A 109 -11.22 20.66 19.75
C LEU A 109 -12.30 19.56 19.78
N VAL A 110 -12.03 18.49 20.53
CA VAL A 110 -12.86 17.28 20.58
C VAL A 110 -13.03 16.74 22.02
N PRO A 111 -13.67 17.51 22.91
CA PRO A 111 -13.67 17.25 24.35
C PRO A 111 -14.37 15.95 24.76
N HIS A 112 -15.29 15.44 23.94
CA HIS A 112 -16.00 14.19 24.23
C HIS A 112 -15.17 12.95 23.86
N LEU A 113 -14.16 13.08 22.99
CA LEU A 113 -13.26 11.98 22.65
C LEU A 113 -12.19 11.74 23.72
N ARG A 114 -11.85 12.78 24.52
CA ARG A 114 -10.86 12.71 25.61
C ARG A 114 -9.54 12.07 25.15
N ILE A 115 -8.97 12.61 24.07
CA ILE A 115 -7.84 12.02 23.34
C ILE A 115 -6.63 11.86 24.25
N ARG A 116 -6.31 12.83 25.12
CA ARG A 116 -5.17 12.71 26.04
C ARG A 116 -5.36 11.53 27.01
N LYS A 117 -6.55 11.37 27.58
CA LYS A 117 -6.85 10.23 28.47
C LYS A 117 -6.73 8.91 27.71
N LEU A 118 -7.28 8.84 26.50
CA LEU A 118 -7.19 7.65 25.67
C LEU A 118 -5.73 7.33 25.31
N ALA A 119 -4.95 8.33 24.89
CA ALA A 119 -3.53 8.17 24.59
C ALA A 119 -2.77 7.64 25.81
N SER A 120 -3.01 8.21 27.00
CA SER A 120 -2.36 7.72 28.22
C SER A 120 -2.68 6.26 28.52
N THR A 121 -3.92 5.81 28.28
CA THR A 121 -4.29 4.40 28.42
C THR A 121 -3.65 3.53 27.33
N VAL A 122 -3.69 3.98 26.08
CA VAL A 122 -3.21 3.23 24.91
C VAL A 122 -1.69 3.11 24.87
N PHE A 123 -0.93 4.07 25.39
CA PHE A 123 0.53 3.97 25.42
C PHE A 123 1.11 3.70 26.80
N GLN A 124 0.26 3.47 27.81
CA GLN A 124 0.64 3.13 29.18
C GLN A 124 1.66 4.14 29.77
N ARG A 125 1.46 5.43 29.44
CA ARG A 125 2.31 6.53 29.89
C ARG A 125 1.44 7.76 30.11
N GLU A 126 1.75 8.56 31.12
CA GLU A 126 1.13 9.87 31.27
C GLU A 126 1.58 10.84 30.17
N PHE A 127 0.60 11.41 29.45
CA PHE A 127 0.85 12.49 28.50
C PHE A 127 0.57 13.85 29.11
N LYS A 128 1.52 14.77 28.97
CA LYS A 128 1.35 16.16 29.39
C LYS A 128 0.48 16.94 28.38
N PRO A 129 -0.27 17.97 28.82
CA PRO A 129 -1.14 18.76 27.95
C PRO A 129 -0.40 19.43 26.77
N ASP A 130 0.85 19.84 26.99
CA ASP A 130 1.70 20.55 26.03
C ASP A 130 2.42 19.63 25.02
N GLU A 131 2.31 18.30 25.18
CA GLU A 131 2.92 17.37 24.23
C GLU A 131 2.34 17.52 22.82
N ARG A 132 3.22 17.49 21.83
CA ARG A 132 2.87 17.72 20.42
C ARG A 132 2.51 16.44 19.70
N LEU A 133 1.55 16.56 18.79
CA LEU A 133 1.13 15.50 17.89
C LEU A 133 0.82 16.05 16.50
N VAL A 134 0.64 15.15 15.54
CA VAL A 134 0.11 15.46 14.20
C VAL A 134 -1.30 14.90 14.07
N VAL A 135 -2.22 15.72 13.56
CA VAL A 135 -3.61 15.33 13.29
C VAL A 135 -3.85 15.44 11.79
N TYR A 136 -4.15 14.33 11.12
CA TYR A 136 -4.32 14.32 9.65
C TYR A 136 -5.75 14.59 9.18
N ALA A 137 -6.73 14.54 10.07
CA ALA A 137 -8.15 14.73 9.74
C ALA A 137 -8.91 15.48 10.85
N PRO A 138 -8.55 16.74 11.19
CA PRO A 138 -9.16 17.46 12.30
C PRO A 138 -10.67 17.67 12.12
N ASN A 139 -11.14 17.91 10.88
CA ASN A 139 -12.57 18.08 10.59
C ASN A 139 -13.37 16.79 10.79
N TYR A 140 -12.78 15.64 10.43
CA TYR A 140 -13.36 14.33 10.73
C TYR A 140 -13.56 14.16 12.24
N LEU A 141 -12.52 14.45 13.03
CA LEU A 141 -12.58 14.31 14.49
C LEU A 141 -13.63 15.24 15.12
N LYS A 142 -13.75 16.49 14.65
CA LYS A 142 -14.81 17.43 15.10
C LYS A 142 -16.22 16.87 14.86
N LYS A 143 -16.49 16.38 13.65
CA LYS A 143 -17.81 15.82 13.30
C LYS A 143 -18.08 14.52 14.06
N LEU A 144 -17.05 13.69 14.25
CA LEU A 144 -17.12 12.48 15.05
C LEU A 144 -17.42 12.79 16.53
N ASN A 145 -16.80 13.82 17.11
CA ASN A 145 -17.06 14.27 18.48
C ASN A 145 -18.54 14.58 18.70
N GLU A 146 -19.17 15.36 17.79
CA GLU A 146 -20.59 15.66 17.87
C GLU A 146 -21.49 14.45 17.59
N LEU A 147 -21.09 13.57 16.65
CA LEU A 147 -21.83 12.34 16.38
C LEU A 147 -21.87 11.43 17.60
N ILE A 148 -20.73 11.21 18.28
CA ILE A 148 -20.67 10.37 19.48
C ILE A 148 -21.47 10.99 20.63
N LYS A 149 -21.41 12.32 20.79
CA LYS A 149 -22.16 13.05 21.82
C LYS A 149 -23.67 12.90 21.67
N THR A 150 -24.17 12.93 20.44
CA THR A 150 -25.61 12.94 20.12
C THR A 150 -26.19 11.55 19.86
N THR A 151 -25.35 10.53 19.67
CA THR A 151 -25.79 9.15 19.43
C THR A 151 -26.09 8.44 20.76
N PRO A 152 -27.18 7.66 20.86
CA PRO A 152 -27.45 6.84 22.04
C PRO A 152 -26.26 5.94 22.39
N LYS A 153 -25.89 5.89 23.69
CA LYS A 153 -24.76 5.09 24.17
C LYS A 153 -24.85 3.62 23.76
N LYS A 154 -26.07 3.07 23.68
CA LYS A 154 -26.34 1.71 23.20
C LYS A 154 -25.82 1.50 21.77
N THR A 155 -26.12 2.40 20.85
CA THR A 155 -25.66 2.33 19.44
C THR A 155 -24.14 2.44 19.36
N VAL A 156 -23.53 3.35 20.13
CA VAL A 156 -22.06 3.50 20.17
C VAL A 156 -21.39 2.23 20.72
N ALA A 157 -21.95 1.62 21.78
CA ALA A 157 -21.46 0.35 22.33
C ALA A 157 -21.63 -0.81 21.35
N ASN A 158 -22.79 -0.90 20.69
CA ASN A 158 -23.06 -1.90 19.67
C ASN A 158 -22.11 -1.77 18.47
N TYR A 159 -21.78 -0.55 18.04
CA TYR A 159 -20.76 -0.31 17.02
C TYR A 159 -19.39 -0.85 17.45
N MET A 160 -18.92 -0.51 18.66
CA MET A 160 -17.63 -1.02 19.16
C MET A 160 -17.62 -2.55 19.25
N GLY A 161 -18.70 -3.16 19.76
CA GLY A 161 -18.85 -4.61 19.80
C GLY A 161 -18.84 -5.24 18.41
N TRP A 162 -19.56 -4.65 17.46
CA TRP A 162 -19.58 -5.11 16.07
C TRP A 162 -18.19 -5.04 15.43
N ARG A 163 -17.40 -3.99 15.68
CA ARG A 163 -16.01 -3.90 15.19
C ARG A 163 -15.16 -5.07 15.66
N VAL A 164 -15.32 -5.49 16.93
CA VAL A 164 -14.65 -6.68 17.48
C VAL A 164 -15.14 -7.95 16.77
N VAL A 165 -16.45 -8.16 16.72
CA VAL A 165 -17.06 -9.37 16.14
C VAL A 165 -16.63 -9.51 14.69
N PHE A 166 -16.86 -8.49 13.85
CA PHE A 166 -16.56 -8.51 12.42
C PHE A 166 -15.10 -8.84 12.11
N THR A 167 -14.20 -8.32 12.94
CA THR A 167 -12.75 -8.55 12.82
C THR A 167 -12.37 -9.99 13.16
N LEU A 168 -13.06 -10.62 14.12
CA LEU A 168 -12.77 -11.97 14.60
C LEU A 168 -13.56 -13.08 13.89
N MET A 169 -14.60 -12.76 13.10
CA MET A 169 -15.51 -13.74 12.48
C MET A 169 -14.78 -14.89 11.74
N ASN A 170 -13.67 -14.60 11.06
CA ASN A 170 -12.89 -15.59 10.32
C ASN A 170 -12.20 -16.63 11.20
N PHE A 171 -12.12 -16.40 12.51
CA PHE A 171 -11.42 -17.24 13.48
C PHE A 171 -12.37 -17.85 14.53
N MET A 172 -13.68 -17.69 14.32
CA MET A 172 -14.73 -18.26 15.14
C MET A 172 -15.25 -19.57 14.50
N ASP A 173 -16.34 -20.12 15.05
CA ASP A 173 -16.91 -21.37 14.54
C ASP A 173 -17.49 -21.25 13.11
N LYS A 174 -17.86 -22.40 12.53
CA LYS A 174 -18.32 -22.52 11.13
C LYS A 174 -19.49 -21.57 10.79
N ARG A 175 -20.34 -21.21 11.76
CA ARG A 175 -21.48 -20.31 11.55
C ARG A 175 -21.00 -18.90 11.19
N PHE A 176 -20.04 -18.36 11.94
CA PHE A 176 -19.46 -17.03 11.65
C PHE A 176 -18.66 -17.01 10.35
N VAL A 177 -17.88 -18.07 10.10
CA VAL A 177 -17.12 -18.20 8.84
C VAL A 177 -18.06 -18.23 7.64
N ALA A 178 -19.19 -18.96 7.73
CA ALA A 178 -20.20 -19.01 6.69
C ALA A 178 -20.86 -17.63 6.44
N LEU A 179 -21.20 -16.89 7.51
CA LEU A 179 -21.71 -15.52 7.39
C LEU A 179 -20.70 -14.60 6.70
N ARG A 180 -19.43 -14.69 7.09
CA ARG A 180 -18.36 -13.89 6.50
C ARG A 180 -18.15 -14.23 5.02
N GLN A 181 -18.22 -15.50 4.64
CA GLN A 181 -18.15 -15.94 3.25
C GLN A 181 -19.34 -15.44 2.42
N ARG A 182 -20.57 -15.52 2.96
CA ARG A 182 -21.76 -15.01 2.29
C ARG A 182 -21.63 -13.51 2.00
N TYR A 183 -21.16 -12.74 2.99
CA TYR A 183 -20.89 -11.32 2.82
C TYR A 183 -19.78 -11.05 1.79
N ALA A 184 -18.67 -11.79 1.86
CA ALA A 184 -17.56 -11.66 0.92
C ALA A 184 -17.98 -11.94 -0.53
N ASN A 185 -18.88 -12.90 -0.76
CA ASN A 185 -19.44 -13.17 -2.08
C ASN A 185 -20.19 -11.94 -2.64
N VAL A 186 -21.04 -11.30 -1.82
CA VAL A 186 -21.75 -10.07 -2.25
C VAL A 186 -20.78 -8.90 -2.56
N LEU A 187 -19.65 -8.83 -1.85
CA LEU A 187 -18.66 -7.75 -2.06
C LEU A 187 -17.69 -7.99 -3.21
N ALA A 188 -17.32 -9.25 -3.47
CA ALA A 188 -16.17 -9.59 -4.32
C ALA A 188 -16.45 -10.73 -5.32
N GLY A 189 -17.68 -11.25 -5.38
CA GLY A 189 -18.06 -12.32 -6.33
C GLY A 189 -17.39 -13.66 -6.06
N THR A 190 -16.79 -13.83 -4.87
CA THR A 190 -16.06 -15.06 -4.50
C THR A 190 -17.04 -16.15 -4.10
N SER A 191 -17.22 -17.17 -4.95
CA SER A 191 -18.13 -18.29 -4.73
C SER A 191 -17.61 -19.30 -3.70
N HIS A 192 -16.30 -19.45 -3.55
CA HIS A 192 -15.67 -20.44 -2.67
C HIS A 192 -14.77 -19.78 -1.62
N PRO A 193 -14.71 -20.31 -0.39
CA PRO A 193 -13.77 -19.85 0.61
C PRO A 193 -12.33 -20.17 0.21
N ILE A 194 -11.38 -19.36 0.67
CA ILE A 194 -9.95 -19.65 0.54
C ILE A 194 -9.68 -21.00 1.23
N PRO A 195 -8.93 -21.92 0.60
CA PRO A 195 -8.54 -23.18 1.24
C PRO A 195 -7.94 -22.94 2.63
N ARG A 196 -8.37 -23.75 3.62
CA ARG A 196 -8.02 -23.51 5.03
C ARG A 196 -6.51 -23.40 5.25
N TRP A 197 -5.72 -24.27 4.63
CA TRP A 197 -4.25 -24.24 4.75
C TRP A 197 -3.69 -22.88 4.31
N ARG A 198 -4.24 -22.29 3.24
CA ARG A 198 -3.78 -21.00 2.70
C ARG A 198 -4.17 -19.85 3.61
N LEU A 199 -5.36 -19.91 4.24
CA LEU A 199 -5.75 -18.97 5.29
C LEU A 199 -4.78 -19.05 6.49
N CYS A 200 -4.46 -20.27 6.96
CA CYS A 200 -3.54 -20.48 8.06
C CYS A 200 -2.12 -19.97 7.74
N VAL A 201 -1.57 -20.32 6.58
CA VAL A 201 -0.23 -19.85 6.15
C VAL A 201 -0.21 -18.32 6.02
N THR A 202 -1.25 -17.72 5.43
CA THR A 202 -1.36 -16.26 5.32
C THR A 202 -1.41 -15.60 6.69
N LEU A 203 -2.20 -16.15 7.62
CA LEU A 203 -2.33 -15.63 8.97
C LEU A 203 -0.99 -15.68 9.73
N VAL A 204 -0.26 -16.80 9.66
CA VAL A 204 1.03 -16.93 10.33
C VAL A 204 2.06 -15.98 9.69
N ASN A 205 2.12 -15.88 8.36
CA ASN A 205 3.03 -14.94 7.69
C ASN A 205 2.72 -13.47 8.02
N LEU A 206 1.44 -13.10 8.17
CA LEU A 206 1.05 -11.73 8.53
C LEU A 206 1.43 -11.33 9.96
N ASN A 207 1.53 -12.30 10.88
CA ASN A 207 1.77 -12.01 12.30
C ASN A 207 3.16 -12.42 12.80
N LEU A 208 3.75 -13.45 12.21
CA LEU A 208 5.06 -14.04 12.52
C LEU A 208 5.91 -14.12 11.24
N GLY A 209 5.87 -13.05 10.45
CA GLY A 209 6.46 -12.99 9.13
C GLY A 209 7.98 -13.09 9.08
N MET A 210 8.67 -12.70 10.17
CA MET A 210 10.12 -12.90 10.26
C MET A 210 10.47 -14.36 10.50
N VAL A 211 9.68 -15.08 11.31
CA VAL A 211 9.84 -16.53 11.56
C VAL A 211 9.59 -17.33 10.28
N THR A 212 8.43 -17.12 9.65
CA THR A 212 8.10 -17.78 8.38
C THR A 212 9.02 -17.33 7.24
N GLY A 213 9.48 -16.09 7.26
CA GLY A 213 10.50 -15.57 6.36
C GLY A 213 11.84 -16.30 6.49
N ALA A 214 12.29 -16.60 7.71
CA ALA A 214 13.51 -17.37 7.94
C ALA A 214 13.40 -18.79 7.36
N MET A 215 12.24 -19.44 7.54
CA MET A 215 11.96 -20.75 6.93
C MET A 215 11.95 -20.66 5.40
N PHE A 216 11.32 -19.64 4.82
CA PHE A 216 11.26 -19.44 3.38
C PHE A 216 12.65 -19.22 2.78
N VAL A 217 13.43 -18.31 3.36
CA VAL A 217 14.77 -17.96 2.89
C VAL A 217 15.72 -19.15 2.93
N LYS A 218 15.72 -19.93 4.02
CA LYS A 218 16.57 -21.14 4.15
C LYS A 218 16.34 -22.18 3.06
N ASN A 219 15.12 -22.26 2.51
CA ASN A 219 14.74 -23.28 1.53
C ASN A 219 14.81 -22.81 0.08
N TYR A 220 14.54 -21.52 -0.19
CA TYR A 220 14.30 -21.03 -1.55
C TYR A 220 15.24 -19.92 -1.99
N TYR A 221 16.11 -19.43 -1.10
CA TYR A 221 16.91 -18.25 -1.38
C TYR A 221 18.41 -18.57 -1.34
N THR A 222 19.17 -17.96 -2.26
CA THR A 222 20.64 -18.09 -2.32
C THR A 222 21.31 -16.72 -2.23
N PRO A 223 22.54 -16.61 -1.69
CA PRO A 223 23.28 -15.34 -1.67
C PRO A 223 23.42 -14.70 -3.06
N PHE A 224 23.52 -15.52 -4.12
CA PHE A 224 23.61 -15.05 -5.50
C PHE A 224 22.37 -14.28 -5.98
N MET A 225 21.17 -14.65 -5.50
CA MET A 225 19.95 -13.90 -5.82
C MET A 225 19.99 -12.49 -5.24
N LYS A 226 20.55 -12.32 -4.04
CA LYS A 226 20.69 -11.02 -3.38
C LYS A 226 21.66 -10.13 -4.13
N SER A 227 22.86 -10.63 -4.43
CA SER A 227 23.86 -9.86 -5.17
C SER A 227 23.39 -9.48 -6.58
N SER A 228 22.64 -10.35 -7.25
CA SER A 228 22.03 -10.08 -8.56
C SER A 228 20.99 -8.95 -8.49
N ALA A 229 20.08 -8.99 -7.50
CA ALA A 229 19.10 -7.93 -7.30
C ALA A 229 19.76 -6.60 -6.93
N GLU A 230 20.80 -6.62 -6.06
CA GLU A 230 21.56 -5.43 -5.70
C GLU A 230 22.31 -4.82 -6.89
N LEU A 231 22.83 -5.64 -7.81
CA LEU A 231 23.41 -5.16 -9.05
C LEU A 231 22.39 -4.41 -9.90
N MET A 232 21.20 -5.00 -10.09
CA MET A 232 20.13 -4.34 -10.84
C MET A 232 19.68 -3.02 -10.19
N ILE A 233 19.63 -2.94 -8.86
CA ILE A 233 19.34 -1.67 -8.16
C ILE A 233 20.37 -0.60 -8.51
N ARG A 234 21.66 -0.96 -8.55
CA ARG A 234 22.72 0.00 -8.93
C ARG A 234 22.57 0.44 -10.39
N ASP A 235 22.30 -0.49 -11.30
CA ASP A 235 22.17 -0.20 -12.73
C ASP A 235 20.97 0.70 -13.02
N ILE A 236 19.83 0.43 -12.39
CA ILE A 236 18.60 1.19 -12.58
C ILE A 236 18.70 2.57 -11.93
N ARG A 237 19.38 2.67 -10.77
CA ARG A 237 19.70 3.97 -10.17
C ARG A 237 20.61 4.78 -11.08
N ALA A 238 21.63 4.18 -11.69
CA ALA A 238 22.50 4.87 -12.64
C ALA A 238 21.71 5.38 -13.85
N ALA A 239 20.81 4.56 -14.41
CA ALA A 239 19.92 4.97 -15.49
C ALA A 239 19.00 6.13 -15.10
N PHE A 240 18.47 6.13 -13.87
CA PHE A 240 17.67 7.24 -13.35
C PHE A 240 18.49 8.53 -13.17
N LEU A 241 19.73 8.44 -12.67
CA LEU A 241 20.60 9.61 -12.52
C LEU A 241 20.94 10.23 -13.88
N GLU A 242 21.26 9.41 -14.88
CA GLU A 242 21.51 9.91 -16.23
C GLU A 242 20.25 10.49 -16.88
N GLN A 243 19.08 9.95 -16.56
CA GLN A 243 17.80 10.49 -16.99
C GLN A 243 17.51 11.85 -16.36
N LEU A 244 17.82 12.04 -15.07
CA LEU A 244 17.75 13.34 -14.39
C LEU A 244 18.63 14.37 -15.09
N ASP A 245 19.83 14.01 -15.52
CA ASP A 245 20.76 14.94 -16.20
C ASP A 245 20.19 15.47 -17.53
N ASN A 246 19.26 14.73 -18.15
CA ASN A 246 18.64 15.05 -19.44
C ASN A 246 17.19 15.58 -19.36
N LEU A 247 16.68 15.93 -18.18
CA LEU A 247 15.33 16.50 -18.04
C LEU A 247 15.30 17.98 -18.42
N ASP A 248 14.50 18.33 -19.42
CA ASP A 248 14.29 19.69 -19.94
C ASP A 248 13.40 20.58 -19.04
N TRP A 249 12.64 19.96 -18.13
CA TRP A 249 11.62 20.62 -17.34
C TRP A 249 12.03 20.96 -15.90
N MET A 250 13.23 20.57 -15.49
CA MET A 250 13.75 20.77 -14.13
C MET A 250 14.91 21.76 -14.15
N ASP A 251 14.94 22.71 -13.21
CA ASP A 251 16.09 23.60 -13.00
C ASP A 251 17.27 22.87 -12.34
N ASP A 252 18.48 23.45 -12.45
CA ASP A 252 19.71 22.79 -12.01
C ASP A 252 19.81 22.60 -10.50
N GLU A 253 19.23 23.49 -9.69
CA GLU A 253 19.21 23.36 -8.23
C GLU A 253 18.31 22.19 -7.81
N THR A 254 17.09 22.13 -8.34
CA THR A 254 16.17 21.02 -8.10
C THR A 254 16.75 19.70 -8.63
N ARG A 255 17.44 19.73 -9.77
CA ARG A 255 18.13 18.56 -10.34
C ARG A 255 19.24 18.06 -9.43
N ALA A 256 20.08 18.93 -8.89
CA ALA A 256 21.13 18.58 -7.95
C ALA A 256 20.56 17.96 -6.66
N ALA A 257 19.48 18.53 -6.13
CA ALA A 257 18.78 17.99 -4.97
C ALA A 257 18.13 16.62 -5.25
N ALA A 258 17.54 16.43 -6.45
CA ALA A 258 16.97 15.16 -6.87
C ALA A 258 18.04 14.09 -7.04
N ARG A 259 19.19 14.46 -7.61
CA ARG A 259 20.38 13.60 -7.71
C ARG A 259 20.86 13.16 -6.33
N HIS A 260 21.00 14.10 -5.39
CA HIS A 260 21.40 13.79 -4.02
C HIS A 260 20.40 12.81 -3.36
N LYS A 261 19.09 13.04 -3.51
CA LYS A 261 18.05 12.13 -3.01
C LYS A 261 18.13 10.72 -3.61
N ALA A 262 18.37 10.60 -4.91
CA ALA A 262 18.49 9.31 -5.60
C ALA A 262 19.75 8.55 -5.16
N VAL A 263 20.88 9.26 -5.00
CA VAL A 263 22.13 8.68 -4.50
C VAL A 263 21.99 8.22 -3.05
N SER A 264 21.35 9.03 -2.19
CA SER A 264 21.15 8.71 -0.76
C SER A 264 20.07 7.66 -0.50
N MET A 265 19.33 7.25 -1.55
CA MET A 265 18.28 6.25 -1.42
C MET A 265 18.88 4.91 -0.97
N ARG A 266 18.43 4.39 0.16
CA ARG A 266 18.88 3.10 0.69
C ARG A 266 18.01 1.97 0.13
N TYR A 267 18.47 0.73 0.27
CA TYR A 267 17.68 -0.43 -0.12
C TYR A 267 17.78 -1.56 0.90
N LYS A 268 16.73 -2.38 0.95
CA LYS A 268 16.64 -3.59 1.74
C LYS A 268 16.27 -4.73 0.80
N VAL A 269 17.15 -5.71 0.65
CA VAL A 269 17.00 -6.79 -0.33
C VAL A 269 16.88 -8.14 0.39
N ALA A 270 15.86 -8.88 -0.01
CA ALA A 270 15.46 -10.20 0.43
C ALA A 270 14.97 -10.29 1.89
N TYR A 271 15.87 -10.14 2.86
CA TYR A 271 15.57 -10.34 4.27
C TYR A 271 16.58 -9.63 5.20
N PRO A 272 16.19 -9.33 6.47
CA PRO A 272 17.15 -8.92 7.49
C PRO A 272 18.02 -10.11 7.90
N GLU A 273 19.35 -9.95 7.92
CA GLU A 273 20.28 -11.05 8.29
C GLU A 273 19.97 -11.66 9.67
N ALA A 274 19.47 -10.85 10.61
CA ALA A 274 19.11 -11.28 11.96
C ALA A 274 18.08 -12.42 12.00
N ILE A 275 17.26 -12.62 10.95
CA ILE A 275 16.28 -13.73 10.94
C ILE A 275 16.94 -15.10 10.76
N LEU A 276 18.21 -15.15 10.33
CA LEU A 276 18.96 -16.41 10.22
C LEU A 276 19.57 -16.83 11.57
N ASP A 277 19.64 -15.92 12.54
CA ASP A 277 20.04 -16.21 13.92
C ASP A 277 18.85 -16.70 14.74
N GLN A 278 18.91 -17.97 15.16
CA GLN A 278 17.88 -18.59 15.99
C GLN A 278 17.72 -17.87 17.33
N LYS A 279 18.80 -17.39 17.96
CA LYS A 279 18.73 -16.69 19.24
C LYS A 279 17.98 -15.38 19.13
N TRP A 280 18.18 -14.66 18.02
CA TRP A 280 17.43 -13.45 17.73
C TRP A 280 15.95 -13.75 17.50
N LEU A 281 15.62 -14.78 16.72
CA LEU A 281 14.23 -15.19 16.49
C LEU A 281 13.51 -15.53 17.79
N ASP A 282 14.13 -16.35 18.66
CA ASP A 282 13.55 -16.77 19.94
C ASP A 282 13.33 -15.57 20.86
N LYS A 283 14.33 -14.67 20.95
CA LYS A 283 14.24 -13.44 21.75
C LYS A 283 13.13 -12.52 21.25
N GLU A 284 13.02 -12.35 19.94
CA GLU A 284 12.05 -11.43 19.35
C GLU A 284 10.61 -11.99 19.31
N HIS A 285 10.42 -13.30 19.39
CA HIS A 285 9.11 -13.96 19.22
C HIS A 285 8.73 -14.86 20.40
N GLN A 286 8.83 -14.34 21.63
CA GLN A 286 8.45 -15.03 22.86
C GLN A 286 6.92 -15.21 22.96
N LEU A 287 6.41 -16.25 22.31
CA LEU A 287 5.00 -16.60 22.23
C LEU A 287 4.80 -18.08 22.57
N ASN A 288 3.95 -18.36 23.55
CA ASN A 288 3.52 -19.72 23.85
C ASN A 288 2.14 -19.97 23.22
N LEU A 289 2.11 -20.60 22.05
CA LEU A 289 0.89 -20.85 21.30
C LEU A 289 0.32 -22.23 21.64
N SER A 290 -1.00 -22.32 21.81
CA SER A 290 -1.72 -23.58 22.01
C SER A 290 -1.94 -24.28 20.65
N THR A 291 -1.81 -25.61 20.60
CA THR A 291 -2.20 -26.39 19.42
C THR A 291 -3.71 -26.52 19.25
N ASP A 292 -4.47 -26.35 20.34
CA ASP A 292 -5.89 -26.74 20.41
C ASP A 292 -6.83 -25.52 20.41
N ASN A 293 -6.30 -24.31 20.62
CA ASN A 293 -7.10 -23.09 20.72
C ASN A 293 -6.59 -21.94 19.83
N VAL A 294 -6.97 -21.99 18.56
CA VAL A 294 -6.63 -20.95 17.57
C VAL A 294 -7.15 -19.57 17.96
N PHE A 295 -8.36 -19.49 18.54
CA PHE A 295 -8.93 -18.19 18.93
C PHE A 295 -8.11 -17.51 20.03
N ALA A 296 -7.69 -18.28 21.05
CA ALA A 296 -6.78 -17.77 22.09
C ALA A 296 -5.44 -17.32 21.50
N ASN A 297 -4.88 -18.07 20.53
CA ASN A 297 -3.65 -17.68 19.84
C ASN A 297 -3.79 -16.35 19.10
N ILE A 298 -4.91 -16.11 18.41
CA ILE A 298 -5.17 -14.82 17.73
C ILE A 298 -5.14 -13.67 18.73
N LEU A 299 -5.79 -13.82 19.89
CA LEU A 299 -5.80 -12.80 20.93
C LEU A 299 -4.41 -12.59 21.54
N LEU A 300 -3.67 -13.67 21.81
CA LEU A 300 -2.32 -13.63 22.35
C LEU A 300 -1.37 -12.91 21.40
N VAL A 301 -1.35 -13.29 20.12
CA VAL A 301 -0.57 -12.64 19.06
C VAL A 301 -0.95 -11.16 18.94
N SER A 302 -2.23 -10.83 19.13
CA SER A 302 -2.67 -9.45 19.13
C SER A 302 -2.06 -8.62 20.26
N ARG A 303 -2.07 -9.14 21.49
CA ARG A 303 -1.46 -8.51 22.66
C ARG A 303 0.05 -8.38 22.49
N PHE A 304 0.71 -9.43 22.00
CA PHE A 304 2.14 -9.43 21.73
C PHE A 304 2.54 -8.34 20.73
N ARG A 305 1.81 -8.18 19.63
CA ARG A 305 2.07 -7.11 18.66
C ARG A 305 1.91 -5.73 19.26
N TYR A 306 0.88 -5.53 20.08
CA TYR A 306 0.67 -4.28 20.78
C TYR A 306 1.81 -4.00 21.79
N ALA A 307 2.26 -5.00 22.55
CA ALA A 307 3.44 -4.86 23.43
C ALA A 307 4.70 -4.46 22.65
N LYS A 308 4.96 -5.08 21.49
CA LYS A 308 6.07 -4.69 20.59
C LYS A 308 5.94 -3.28 20.02
N GLU A 309 4.73 -2.77 19.83
CA GLU A 309 4.50 -1.37 19.46
C GLU A 309 4.81 -0.42 20.63
N LEU A 310 4.42 -0.80 21.86
CA LEU A 310 4.74 -0.04 23.08
C LEU A 310 6.24 0.01 23.37
N GLU A 311 6.95 -1.11 23.18
CA GLU A 311 8.42 -1.16 23.33
C GLU A 311 9.14 -0.17 22.41
N ARG A 312 8.52 0.22 21.29
CA ARG A 312 9.07 1.16 20.30
C ARG A 312 8.60 2.59 20.54
N PHE A 313 7.55 2.77 21.33
CA PHE A 313 7.02 4.09 21.64
C PHE A 313 8.09 4.94 22.34
N GLY A 314 8.22 6.20 21.93
CA GLY A 314 9.20 7.15 22.48
C GLY A 314 10.66 6.91 22.05
N LYS A 315 10.93 5.87 21.25
CA LYS A 315 12.27 5.63 20.68
C LYS A 315 12.46 6.40 19.37
N PRO A 316 13.71 6.73 18.99
CA PRO A 316 14.02 7.24 17.66
C PRO A 316 13.53 6.30 16.55
N ASN A 317 13.29 6.85 15.37
CA ASN A 317 12.85 6.06 14.23
C ASN A 317 13.95 5.09 13.79
N ASP A 318 13.67 3.79 13.89
CA ASP A 318 14.60 2.73 13.47
C ASP A 318 14.55 2.54 11.94
N LEU A 319 15.56 3.10 11.26
CA LEU A 319 15.71 2.99 9.81
C LEU A 319 16.16 1.59 9.35
N GLN A 320 16.66 0.73 10.25
CA GLN A 320 17.01 -0.65 9.94
C GLN A 320 15.80 -1.58 9.98
N ARG A 321 14.73 -1.18 10.68
CA ARG A 321 13.48 -1.96 10.76
C ARG A 321 12.85 -2.26 9.40
N TRP A 322 12.56 -3.52 9.15
CA TRP A 322 11.82 -3.95 7.97
C TRP A 322 10.33 -3.70 8.14
N ILE A 323 9.70 -3.13 7.11
CA ILE A 323 8.26 -2.85 7.08
C ILE A 323 7.46 -3.96 6.39
N MET A 324 8.14 -4.84 5.67
CA MET A 324 7.56 -5.99 4.97
C MET A 324 8.26 -7.28 5.40
N ASN A 325 7.50 -8.36 5.42
CA ASN A 325 8.01 -9.69 5.76
C ASN A 325 8.70 -10.30 4.53
N PRO A 326 9.80 -11.07 4.69
CA PRO A 326 10.50 -11.71 3.57
C PRO A 326 9.60 -12.56 2.66
N GLY A 327 8.57 -13.21 3.23
CA GLY A 327 7.57 -14.01 2.52
C GLY A 327 6.49 -13.22 1.79
N THR A 328 6.68 -11.91 1.54
CA THR A 328 5.71 -11.04 0.86
C THR A 328 6.06 -10.89 -0.61
N VAL A 329 5.14 -11.21 -1.53
CA VAL A 329 5.30 -10.93 -2.97
C VAL A 329 4.83 -9.49 -3.24
N ASN A 330 5.71 -8.52 -2.97
CA ASN A 330 5.47 -7.10 -3.22
C ASN A 330 6.82 -6.34 -3.21
N ALA A 331 6.80 -5.04 -3.49
CA ALA A 331 7.90 -4.11 -3.25
C ALA A 331 7.35 -2.82 -2.60
N PHE A 332 8.23 -1.99 -2.04
CA PHE A 332 7.78 -0.74 -1.41
C PHE A 332 8.86 0.33 -1.24
N TYR A 333 8.48 1.59 -1.46
CA TYR A 333 9.25 2.77 -1.12
C TYR A 333 8.75 3.46 0.16
N THR A 334 9.64 3.60 1.14
CA THR A 334 9.35 4.31 2.40
C THR A 334 9.85 5.75 2.34
N ARG A 335 8.93 6.71 2.21
CA ARG A 335 9.21 8.16 2.12
C ARG A 335 10.06 8.70 3.27
N THR A 336 9.67 8.43 4.52
CA THR A 336 10.38 8.92 5.72
C THR A 336 11.74 8.27 5.93
N GLY A 337 12.01 7.14 5.26
CA GLY A 337 13.32 6.49 5.31
C GLY A 337 14.17 6.70 4.06
N ASN A 338 13.61 7.29 2.99
CA ASN A 338 14.17 7.28 1.65
C ASN A 338 14.79 5.92 1.28
N PHE A 339 14.02 4.83 1.40
CA PHE A 339 14.52 3.49 1.06
C PHE A 339 13.48 2.62 0.36
N ILE A 340 13.98 1.76 -0.53
CA ILE A 340 13.20 0.70 -1.18
C ILE A 340 13.35 -0.62 -0.43
N THR A 341 12.30 -1.44 -0.40
CA THR A 341 12.32 -2.79 0.17
C THR A 341 11.87 -3.80 -0.87
N LEU A 342 12.70 -4.81 -1.12
CA LEU A 342 12.43 -5.95 -2.00
C LEU A 342 12.50 -7.23 -1.17
N PRO A 343 11.38 -7.78 -0.66
CA PRO A 343 11.36 -9.02 0.09
C PRO A 343 11.80 -10.23 -0.75
N ALA A 344 12.25 -11.30 -0.09
CA ALA A 344 12.76 -12.50 -0.78
C ALA A 344 11.72 -13.11 -1.74
N ALA A 345 10.44 -13.08 -1.36
CA ALA A 345 9.38 -13.70 -2.14
C ALA A 345 8.98 -12.94 -3.42
N ILE A 346 9.42 -11.70 -3.67
CA ILE A 346 9.24 -11.11 -5.02
C ILE A 346 10.36 -11.52 -5.99
N LEU A 347 11.50 -11.97 -5.46
CA LEU A 347 12.67 -12.40 -6.22
C LEU A 347 12.52 -13.87 -6.67
N GLN A 348 11.46 -14.18 -7.41
CA GLN A 348 11.19 -15.53 -7.92
C GLN A 348 10.50 -15.49 -9.29
N PRO A 349 10.49 -16.60 -10.04
CA PRO A 349 9.72 -16.72 -11.28
C PRO A 349 8.23 -16.38 -11.08
N PRO A 350 7.57 -15.74 -12.07
CA PRO A 350 8.11 -15.31 -13.36
C PRO A 350 8.82 -13.95 -13.33
N ILE A 351 8.86 -13.26 -12.19
CA ILE A 351 9.34 -11.87 -12.06
C ILE A 351 10.87 -11.80 -12.11
N PHE A 352 11.56 -12.76 -11.50
CA PHE A 352 13.02 -12.81 -11.44
C PHE A 352 13.53 -14.25 -11.36
N HIS A 353 14.64 -14.52 -12.04
CA HIS A 353 15.48 -15.67 -11.75
C HIS A 353 16.93 -15.33 -12.09
N PRO A 354 17.91 -15.71 -11.26
CA PRO A 354 19.32 -15.39 -11.52
C PRO A 354 19.81 -15.86 -12.91
N ASN A 355 19.26 -16.96 -13.40
CA ASN A 355 19.64 -17.56 -14.70
C ASN A 355 18.75 -17.12 -15.87
N TYR A 356 17.83 -16.16 -15.69
CA TYR A 356 17.07 -15.62 -16.82
C TYR A 356 17.92 -14.70 -17.68
N PRO A 357 17.65 -14.59 -18.99
CA PRO A 357 18.24 -13.56 -19.83
C PRO A 357 18.02 -12.18 -19.22
N ALA A 358 18.99 -11.27 -19.40
CA ALA A 358 18.92 -9.92 -18.88
C ALA A 358 17.60 -9.22 -19.26
N ALA A 359 17.17 -9.35 -20.52
CA ALA A 359 15.89 -8.81 -20.98
C ALA A 359 14.70 -9.21 -20.10
N LYS A 360 14.61 -10.48 -19.66
CA LYS A 360 13.54 -10.93 -18.76
C LYS A 360 13.69 -10.35 -17.36
N ASN A 361 14.88 -10.40 -16.77
CA ASN A 361 15.08 -9.88 -15.41
C ASN A 361 14.82 -8.38 -15.35
N TYR A 362 15.37 -7.60 -16.28
CA TYR A 362 15.12 -6.16 -16.34
C TYR A 362 13.68 -5.82 -16.69
N GLY A 363 13.02 -6.58 -17.58
CA GLY A 363 11.60 -6.42 -17.90
C GLY A 363 10.64 -6.86 -16.78
N GLY A 364 11.11 -7.72 -15.87
CA GLY A 364 10.40 -8.17 -14.67
C GLY A 364 10.78 -7.35 -13.45
N ILE A 365 11.66 -7.88 -12.59
CA ILE A 365 12.07 -7.21 -11.35
C ILE A 365 12.74 -5.86 -11.58
N GLY A 366 13.40 -5.65 -12.72
CA GLY A 366 14.01 -4.35 -13.03
C GLY A 366 12.97 -3.23 -13.11
N VAL A 367 11.83 -3.49 -13.75
CA VAL A 367 10.72 -2.52 -13.81
C VAL A 367 10.17 -2.24 -12.40
N VAL A 368 10.04 -3.27 -11.56
CA VAL A 368 9.62 -3.11 -10.16
C VAL A 368 10.61 -2.25 -9.37
N ILE A 369 11.92 -2.47 -9.53
CA ILE A 369 12.96 -1.66 -8.89
C ILE A 369 12.86 -0.20 -9.33
N GLY A 370 12.74 0.06 -10.64
CA GLY A 370 12.59 1.40 -11.18
C GLY A 370 11.30 2.08 -10.70
N HIS A 371 10.22 1.32 -10.57
CA HIS A 371 8.94 1.79 -10.02
C HIS A 371 9.13 2.30 -8.57
N GLU A 372 9.78 1.51 -7.71
CA GLU A 372 10.05 1.93 -6.32
C GLU A 372 11.03 3.10 -6.21
N ILE A 373 12.02 3.20 -7.09
CA ILE A 373 12.91 4.38 -7.16
C ILE A 373 12.09 5.62 -7.54
N THR A 374 11.18 5.47 -8.50
CA THR A 374 10.34 6.56 -8.99
C THR A 374 9.33 7.04 -7.95
N HIS A 375 8.86 6.19 -7.03
CA HIS A 375 8.07 6.62 -5.87
C HIS A 375 8.80 7.61 -4.96
N GLY A 376 10.14 7.70 -5.04
CA GLY A 376 10.89 8.78 -4.44
C GLY A 376 10.57 10.16 -5.02
N PHE A 377 9.98 10.22 -6.20
CA PHE A 377 9.80 11.45 -6.97
C PHE A 377 8.39 11.59 -7.56
N ASP A 378 7.46 10.68 -7.26
CA ASP A 378 6.05 10.84 -7.60
C ASP A 378 5.39 12.02 -6.84
N ASP A 379 4.08 12.23 -7.03
CA ASP A 379 3.34 13.33 -6.43
C ASP A 379 3.41 13.36 -4.88
N LYS A 380 3.57 12.20 -4.23
CA LYS A 380 3.70 12.03 -2.77
C LYS A 380 5.19 12.08 -2.36
N GLY A 381 6.05 11.34 -3.04
CA GLY A 381 7.47 11.18 -2.75
C GLY A 381 8.27 12.47 -2.91
N ARG A 382 7.95 13.29 -3.93
CA ARG A 382 8.62 14.59 -4.13
C ARG A 382 8.44 15.56 -2.98
N GLN A 383 7.45 15.36 -2.10
CA GLN A 383 7.24 16.20 -0.92
C GLN A 383 8.27 15.93 0.19
N PHE A 384 9.05 14.85 0.09
CA PHE A 384 10.07 14.47 1.06
C PHE A 384 11.46 14.66 0.48
N ASN A 385 12.40 15.24 1.21
CA ASN A 385 13.78 15.43 0.75
C ASN A 385 14.62 14.14 0.87
N GLY A 386 15.92 14.22 0.56
CA GLY A 386 16.84 13.07 0.63
C GLY A 386 17.07 12.45 2.01
N LEU A 387 16.66 13.14 3.09
CA LEU A 387 16.68 12.64 4.47
C LEU A 387 15.33 12.02 4.90
N GLY A 388 14.32 12.07 4.02
CA GLY A 388 12.97 11.63 4.33
C GLY A 388 12.14 12.63 5.13
N ASN A 389 12.54 13.90 5.18
CA ASN A 389 11.76 14.98 5.81
C ASN A 389 10.84 15.64 4.78
N LEU A 390 9.59 15.86 5.16
CA LEU A 390 8.59 16.66 4.47
C LEU A 390 9.11 18.09 4.36
N ALA A 391 9.44 18.50 3.15
CA ALA A 391 10.07 19.79 2.86
C ALA A 391 9.71 20.24 1.44
N GLN A 392 9.67 21.56 1.22
CA GLN A 392 9.66 22.10 -0.13
C GLN A 392 11.10 22.30 -0.59
N TRP A 393 11.59 21.41 -1.45
CA TRP A 393 12.97 21.42 -1.96
C TRP A 393 13.02 21.55 -3.49
N TRP A 394 11.88 21.86 -4.10
CA TRP A 394 11.76 22.14 -5.54
C TRP A 394 11.42 23.61 -5.74
N GLN A 395 12.00 24.20 -6.78
CA GLN A 395 11.65 25.55 -7.18
C GLN A 395 10.20 25.62 -7.70
N PRO A 396 9.50 26.76 -7.49
CA PRO A 396 8.10 26.94 -7.91
C PRO A 396 7.84 26.59 -9.39
N GLU A 397 8.76 26.96 -10.28
CA GLU A 397 8.63 26.68 -11.71
C GLU A 397 8.75 25.18 -12.03
N THR A 398 9.65 24.46 -11.37
CA THR A 398 9.78 23.01 -11.52
C THR A 398 8.53 22.28 -10.98
N LEU A 399 7.92 22.77 -9.90
CA LEU A 399 6.65 22.23 -9.40
C LEU A 399 5.51 22.41 -10.41
N ARG A 400 5.43 23.59 -11.04
CA ARG A 400 4.43 23.87 -12.08
C ARG A 400 4.61 22.95 -13.27
N LYS A 401 5.84 22.84 -13.79
CA LYS A 401 6.18 21.95 -14.91
C LYS A 401 5.92 20.48 -14.60
N PHE A 402 6.22 20.02 -13.39
CA PHE A 402 5.87 18.67 -12.94
C PHE A 402 4.36 18.45 -12.91
N ALA A 403 3.60 19.41 -12.37
CA ALA A 403 2.14 19.32 -12.37
C ALA A 403 1.58 19.26 -13.80
N ASP A 404 2.14 20.02 -14.74
CA ASP A 404 1.78 19.97 -16.16
C ASP A 404 2.10 18.59 -16.80
N LYS A 405 3.29 18.04 -16.53
CA LYS A 405 3.70 16.71 -17.03
C LYS A 405 2.85 15.59 -16.41
N ALA A 406 2.55 15.67 -15.11
CA ALA A 406 1.68 14.73 -14.41
C ALA A 406 0.22 14.81 -14.91
N ARG A 407 -0.26 16.01 -15.26
CA ARG A 407 -1.60 16.22 -15.84
C ARG A 407 -1.78 15.41 -17.13
N CYS A 408 -0.76 15.31 -17.99
CA CYS A 408 -0.81 14.44 -19.16
C CYS A 408 -1.18 13.00 -18.79
N MET A 409 -0.53 12.42 -17.76
CA MET A 409 -0.84 11.06 -17.30
C MET A 409 -2.24 10.98 -16.67
N VAL A 410 -2.67 12.00 -15.92
CA VAL A 410 -4.03 12.05 -15.37
C VAL A 410 -5.06 12.02 -16.50
N GLU A 411 -4.88 12.81 -17.55
CA GLU A 411 -5.79 12.87 -18.70
C GLU A 411 -5.78 11.55 -19.49
N GLN A 412 -4.59 11.02 -19.80
CA GLN A 412 -4.43 9.74 -20.49
C GLN A 412 -5.16 8.61 -19.76
N TYR A 413 -4.90 8.43 -18.47
CA TYR A 413 -5.48 7.33 -17.72
C TYR A 413 -6.97 7.55 -17.44
N SER A 414 -7.43 8.80 -17.33
CA SER A 414 -8.86 9.09 -17.18
C SER A 414 -9.67 8.81 -18.44
N ALA A 415 -9.03 8.68 -19.60
CA ALA A 415 -9.67 8.27 -20.85
C ALA A 415 -9.88 6.74 -20.94
N TYR A 416 -9.26 5.94 -20.06
CA TYR A 416 -9.42 4.50 -20.07
C TYR A 416 -10.73 4.05 -19.41
N LYS A 417 -11.49 3.23 -20.15
CA LYS A 417 -12.74 2.62 -19.72
C LYS A 417 -12.53 1.14 -19.46
N VAL A 418 -12.94 0.64 -18.30
CA VAL A 418 -13.01 -0.79 -18.00
C VAL A 418 -14.36 -1.32 -18.50
N PRO A 419 -14.41 -1.99 -19.66
CA PRO A 419 -15.67 -2.29 -20.34
C PRO A 419 -16.56 -3.26 -19.56
N GLU A 420 -15.97 -4.18 -18.78
CA GLU A 420 -16.72 -5.21 -18.05
C GLU A 420 -17.62 -4.63 -16.96
N VAL A 421 -17.33 -3.41 -16.50
CA VAL A 421 -18.08 -2.75 -15.42
C VAL A 421 -18.52 -1.33 -15.76
N ASP A 422 -18.32 -0.92 -17.01
CA ASP A 422 -18.72 0.39 -17.54
C ASP A 422 -18.20 1.57 -16.70
N MET A 423 -16.96 1.49 -16.21
CA MET A 423 -16.36 2.53 -15.36
C MET A 423 -15.09 3.11 -15.98
N MET A 424 -14.93 4.43 -15.85
CA MET A 424 -13.69 5.12 -16.19
C MET A 424 -12.68 4.95 -15.06
N VAL A 425 -11.40 4.84 -15.43
CA VAL A 425 -10.29 4.90 -14.48
C VAL A 425 -10.19 6.32 -13.93
N ASN A 426 -9.93 6.45 -12.62
CA ASN A 426 -9.65 7.76 -12.03
C ASN A 426 -8.14 8.06 -12.16
N GLY A 427 -7.75 8.79 -13.21
CA GLY A 427 -6.35 9.12 -13.50
C GLY A 427 -5.69 9.98 -12.41
N PHE A 428 -6.46 10.84 -11.72
CA PHE A 428 -5.93 11.65 -10.62
C PHE A 428 -5.59 10.79 -9.40
N LYS A 429 -6.47 9.85 -9.05
CA LYS A 429 -6.23 8.95 -7.93
C LYS A 429 -5.03 8.04 -8.19
N THR A 430 -4.93 7.53 -9.42
CA THR A 430 -3.89 6.59 -9.82
C THR A 430 -2.56 7.23 -10.24
N GLN A 431 -2.47 8.57 -10.22
CA GLN A 431 -1.36 9.32 -10.79
C GLN A 431 0.02 8.89 -10.29
N GLY A 432 0.18 8.66 -8.98
CA GLY A 432 1.48 8.32 -8.40
C GLY A 432 2.01 6.97 -8.91
N GLU A 433 1.11 5.99 -8.97
CA GLU A 433 1.41 4.64 -9.49
C GLU A 433 1.66 4.67 -11.00
N ASN A 434 0.88 5.46 -11.74
CA ASN A 434 1.08 5.61 -13.19
C ASN A 434 2.42 6.30 -13.50
N ILE A 435 2.80 7.33 -12.72
CA ILE A 435 4.12 7.99 -12.82
C ILE A 435 5.23 6.98 -12.52
N ALA A 436 5.08 6.18 -11.47
CA ALA A 436 6.04 5.18 -11.06
C ALA A 436 6.21 4.06 -12.11
N ASP A 437 5.12 3.59 -12.72
CA ASP A 437 5.19 2.59 -13.78
C ASP A 437 5.92 3.10 -15.03
N ASN A 438 5.57 4.29 -15.49
CA ASN A 438 6.18 4.88 -16.69
C ASN A 438 7.66 5.18 -16.47
N GLY A 439 8.01 5.77 -15.32
CA GLY A 439 9.39 6.02 -14.94
C GLY A 439 10.18 4.71 -14.79
N GLY A 440 9.60 3.73 -14.08
CA GLY A 440 10.24 2.45 -13.79
C GLY A 440 10.55 1.63 -15.03
N LEU A 441 9.61 1.53 -15.98
CA LEU A 441 9.84 0.85 -17.25
C LEU A 441 11.01 1.48 -18.01
N LYS A 442 11.00 2.81 -18.12
CA LYS A 442 12.01 3.55 -18.88
C LYS A 442 13.41 3.42 -18.26
N GLN A 443 13.51 3.51 -16.93
CA GLN A 443 14.76 3.31 -16.20
C GLN A 443 15.29 1.89 -16.39
N ALA A 444 14.41 0.89 -16.27
CA ALA A 444 14.77 -0.51 -16.42
C ALA A 444 15.21 -0.85 -17.85
N TYR A 445 14.54 -0.32 -18.88
CA TYR A 445 14.92 -0.52 -20.27
C TYR A 445 16.27 0.11 -20.57
N LYS A 446 16.51 1.34 -20.10
CA LYS A 446 17.81 2.01 -20.24
C LYS A 446 18.92 1.22 -19.55
N ALA A 447 18.70 0.79 -18.31
CA ALA A 447 19.66 -0.02 -17.57
C ALA A 447 19.95 -1.36 -18.26
N PHE A 448 18.93 -2.01 -18.82
CA PHE A 448 19.07 -3.21 -19.63
C PHE A 448 19.99 -2.98 -20.84
N ARG A 449 19.75 -1.93 -21.63
CA ARG A 449 20.58 -1.60 -22.80
C ARG A 449 22.02 -1.26 -22.42
N SER A 450 22.24 -0.50 -21.35
CA SER A 450 23.57 -0.20 -20.83
C SER A 450 24.31 -1.45 -20.38
N ARG A 451 23.62 -2.35 -19.66
CA ARG A 451 24.17 -3.64 -19.21
C ARG A 451 24.55 -4.54 -20.40
N GLN A 452 23.68 -4.64 -21.40
CA GLN A 452 23.95 -5.40 -22.62
C GLN A 452 25.18 -4.89 -23.38
N ALA A 453 25.38 -3.57 -23.42
CA ALA A 453 26.54 -2.96 -24.06
C ALA A 453 27.87 -3.26 -23.33
N VAL A 454 27.85 -3.35 -21.99
CA VAL A 454 29.04 -3.63 -21.17
C VAL A 454 29.41 -5.11 -21.16
N ASP A 455 28.42 -5.98 -20.97
CA ASP A 455 28.68 -7.42 -20.80
C ASP A 455 29.07 -8.11 -22.13
N GLY A 456 28.91 -7.43 -23.28
CA GLY A 456 29.13 -8.00 -24.60
C GLY A 456 28.26 -9.23 -24.88
N SER A 457 27.18 -9.40 -24.12
CA SER A 457 26.43 -10.66 -24.01
C SER A 457 25.96 -11.15 -25.38
N THR A 458 26.26 -12.41 -25.67
CA THR A 458 25.66 -13.14 -26.79
C THR A 458 24.15 -13.15 -26.58
N HIS A 459 23.40 -12.72 -27.60
CA HIS A 459 21.94 -12.73 -27.60
C HIS A 459 21.41 -14.15 -27.30
N VAL A 460 21.02 -14.42 -26.05
CA VAL A 460 20.42 -15.69 -25.67
C VAL A 460 18.95 -15.65 -26.07
N ARG A 461 18.68 -15.98 -27.34
CA ARG A 461 17.31 -16.21 -27.80
C ARG A 461 16.72 -17.40 -27.05
N LEU A 462 15.54 -17.22 -26.49
CA LEU A 462 14.82 -18.32 -25.86
C LEU A 462 14.38 -19.32 -26.93
N PRO A 463 14.62 -20.63 -26.74
CA PRO A 463 14.18 -21.63 -27.69
C PRO A 463 12.65 -21.59 -27.84
N GLY A 464 12.16 -21.69 -29.08
CA GLY A 464 10.73 -21.65 -29.39
C GLY A 464 10.08 -20.25 -29.31
N VAL A 465 10.84 -19.19 -29.04
CA VAL A 465 10.34 -17.81 -28.99
C VAL A 465 11.13 -16.94 -29.97
N ASN A 466 10.50 -16.57 -31.08
CA ASN A 466 11.12 -15.70 -32.09
C ASN A 466 10.97 -14.21 -31.74
N LEU A 467 11.50 -13.81 -30.59
CA LEU A 467 11.54 -12.42 -30.13
C LEU A 467 12.99 -11.94 -30.02
N THR A 468 13.24 -10.68 -30.34
CA THR A 468 14.50 -10.02 -29.98
C THR A 468 14.55 -9.78 -28.47
N ASP A 469 15.73 -9.46 -27.93
CA ASP A 469 15.85 -9.13 -26.49
C ASP A 469 15.01 -7.91 -26.10
N ASP A 470 14.91 -6.90 -26.98
CA ASP A 470 14.05 -5.73 -26.76
C ASP A 470 12.58 -6.13 -26.69
N GLN A 471 12.11 -6.97 -27.63
CA GLN A 471 10.74 -7.47 -27.61
C GLN A 471 10.48 -8.34 -26.38
N LEU A 472 11.44 -9.19 -26.00
CA LEU A 472 11.36 -10.05 -24.82
C LEU A 472 11.28 -9.25 -23.52
N PHE A 473 11.98 -8.12 -23.42
CA PHE A 473 11.85 -7.19 -22.29
C PHE A 473 10.40 -6.72 -22.13
N PHE A 474 9.80 -6.18 -23.18
CA PHE A 474 8.44 -5.64 -23.11
C PHE A 474 7.37 -6.73 -22.95
N VAL A 475 7.56 -7.91 -23.56
CA VAL A 475 6.67 -9.06 -23.34
C VAL A 475 6.76 -9.54 -21.89
N THR A 476 7.96 -9.60 -21.31
CA THR A 476 8.13 -9.97 -19.90
C THR A 476 7.44 -8.97 -18.98
N TYR A 477 7.60 -7.66 -19.24
CA TYR A 477 6.88 -6.61 -18.52
C TYR A 477 5.36 -6.77 -18.63
N ALA A 478 4.82 -7.04 -19.82
CA ALA A 478 3.38 -7.23 -19.98
C ALA A 478 2.89 -8.47 -19.20
N GLN A 479 3.67 -9.56 -19.20
CA GLN A 479 3.29 -10.83 -18.57
C GLN A 479 3.21 -10.78 -17.04
N ILE A 480 3.99 -9.94 -16.36
CA ILE A 480 3.89 -9.80 -14.90
C ILE A 480 2.55 -9.18 -14.47
N TRP A 481 1.81 -8.57 -15.40
CA TRP A 481 0.49 -7.97 -15.16
C TRP A 481 -0.68 -8.84 -15.65
N CYS A 482 -0.43 -10.05 -16.15
CA CYS A 482 -1.48 -10.98 -16.55
C CYS A 482 -2.36 -11.35 -15.36
N GLY A 483 -3.65 -11.03 -15.45
CA GLY A 483 -4.63 -11.35 -14.41
C GLY A 483 -6.05 -11.01 -14.84
N VAL A 484 -7.02 -11.66 -14.21
CA VAL A 484 -8.45 -11.41 -14.39
C VAL A 484 -9.12 -11.20 -13.04
N SER A 485 -10.10 -10.30 -12.99
CA SER A 485 -10.86 -9.96 -11.78
C SER A 485 -12.33 -10.33 -11.99
N THR A 486 -13.03 -10.73 -10.92
CA THR A 486 -14.49 -10.77 -10.91
C THR A 486 -15.05 -9.36 -11.12
N LEU A 487 -16.29 -9.23 -11.61
CA LEU A 487 -16.92 -7.92 -11.81
C LEU A 487 -16.98 -7.12 -10.51
N GLU A 488 -17.28 -7.80 -9.40
CA GLU A 488 -17.34 -7.17 -8.09
C GLU A 488 -15.98 -6.63 -7.66
N ARG A 489 -14.91 -7.42 -7.88
CA ARG A 489 -13.53 -7.05 -7.58
C ARG A 489 -13.07 -5.89 -8.47
N ALA A 490 -13.34 -5.93 -9.77
CA ALA A 490 -12.94 -4.88 -10.71
C ALA A 490 -13.52 -3.52 -10.32
N ILE A 491 -14.79 -3.47 -9.91
CA ILE A 491 -15.42 -2.22 -9.40
C ILE A 491 -14.72 -1.72 -8.14
N ASN A 492 -14.41 -2.61 -7.20
CA ASN A 492 -13.71 -2.21 -5.98
C ASN A 492 -12.29 -1.72 -6.27
N GLU A 493 -11.57 -2.35 -7.21
CA GLU A 493 -10.24 -1.94 -7.64
C GLU A 493 -10.29 -0.52 -8.24
N ILE A 494 -11.20 -0.25 -9.18
CA ILE A 494 -11.33 1.08 -9.80
C ILE A 494 -11.67 2.16 -8.76
N ARG A 495 -12.53 1.85 -7.77
CA ARG A 495 -12.97 2.81 -6.76
C ARG A 495 -11.94 3.05 -5.66
N PHE A 496 -11.25 2.01 -5.22
CA PHE A 496 -10.48 2.03 -3.95
C PHE A 496 -8.97 1.85 -4.12
N SER A 497 -8.49 1.23 -5.20
CA SER A 497 -7.06 1.11 -5.46
C SER A 497 -6.42 2.46 -5.79
N ASP A 498 -5.17 2.65 -5.35
CA ASP A 498 -4.27 3.69 -5.88
C ASP A 498 -3.61 3.24 -7.20
N HIS A 499 -3.63 1.94 -7.51
CA HIS A 499 -3.15 1.41 -8.78
C HIS A 499 -4.28 1.31 -9.82
N THR A 500 -3.94 1.62 -11.06
CA THR A 500 -4.75 1.31 -12.24
C THR A 500 -4.89 -0.20 -12.46
N ALA A 501 -5.97 -0.64 -13.11
CA ALA A 501 -6.18 -2.03 -13.47
C ALA A 501 -4.99 -2.59 -14.29
N PRO A 502 -4.55 -3.85 -14.07
CA PRO A 502 -3.31 -4.38 -14.66
C PRO A 502 -3.17 -4.18 -16.19
N ARG A 503 -4.25 -4.35 -16.95
CA ARG A 503 -4.25 -4.14 -18.42
C ARG A 503 -3.82 -2.73 -18.82
N PHE A 504 -4.21 -1.71 -18.05
CA PHE A 504 -3.91 -0.31 -18.35
C PHE A 504 -2.58 0.13 -17.76
N ARG A 505 -2.02 -0.63 -16.80
CA ARG A 505 -0.60 -0.52 -16.47
C ARG A 505 0.24 -0.92 -17.68
N VAL A 506 -0.13 -2.00 -18.38
CA VAL A 506 0.54 -2.38 -19.65
C VAL A 506 0.28 -1.36 -20.76
N ILE A 507 -0.99 -1.14 -21.13
CA ILE A 507 -1.35 -0.30 -22.28
C ILE A 507 -0.86 1.14 -22.10
N GLY A 508 -1.10 1.76 -20.94
CA GLY A 508 -0.73 3.15 -20.70
C GLY A 508 0.77 3.39 -20.77
N VAL A 509 1.54 2.50 -20.12
CA VAL A 509 3.00 2.60 -20.05
C VAL A 509 3.65 2.35 -21.41
N LEU A 510 3.24 1.28 -22.10
CA LEU A 510 3.80 0.95 -23.42
C LEU A 510 3.39 1.96 -24.50
N SER A 511 2.19 2.55 -24.39
CA SER A 511 1.78 3.65 -25.29
C SER A 511 2.68 4.87 -25.17
N ASN A 512 3.23 5.13 -23.98
CA ASN A 512 4.15 6.24 -23.72
C ASN A 512 5.62 5.93 -24.04
N SER A 513 5.99 4.67 -24.26
CA SER A 513 7.36 4.30 -24.62
C SER A 513 7.59 4.43 -26.13
N VAL A 514 8.62 5.17 -26.51
CA VAL A 514 9.07 5.26 -27.91
C VAL A 514 9.84 3.99 -28.28
N GLU A 515 10.59 3.47 -27.32
CA GLU A 515 11.40 2.26 -27.43
C GLU A 515 10.54 1.02 -27.68
N PHE A 516 9.39 0.90 -27.01
CA PHE A 516 8.40 -0.14 -27.30
C PHE A 516 7.90 -0.05 -28.75
N SER A 517 7.45 1.14 -29.18
CA SER A 517 6.94 1.32 -30.54
C SER A 517 8.00 0.99 -31.59
N ALA A 518 9.28 1.31 -31.33
CA ALA A 518 10.40 0.95 -32.20
C ALA A 518 10.67 -0.57 -32.22
N ALA A 519 10.71 -1.22 -31.06
CA ALA A 519 10.99 -2.65 -30.93
C ALA A 519 9.95 -3.55 -31.64
N PHE A 520 8.71 -3.08 -31.77
CA PHE A 520 7.61 -3.78 -32.45
C PHE A 520 7.24 -3.18 -33.81
N GLY A 521 7.93 -2.14 -34.28
CA GLY A 521 7.62 -1.48 -35.56
C GLY A 521 6.19 -0.93 -35.62
N CYS A 522 5.67 -0.38 -34.52
CA CYS A 522 4.30 0.13 -34.45
C CYS A 522 4.14 1.39 -35.33
N PRO A 523 3.18 1.43 -36.28
CA PRO A 523 2.93 2.62 -37.10
C PRO A 523 2.57 3.85 -36.27
N ALA A 524 2.92 5.05 -36.75
CA ALA A 524 2.54 6.29 -36.09
C ALA A 524 1.00 6.43 -36.02
N GLY A 525 0.47 6.80 -34.84
CA GLY A 525 -0.96 6.93 -34.62
C GLY A 525 -1.69 5.62 -34.32
N ALA A 526 -1.01 4.47 -34.35
CA ALA A 526 -1.58 3.22 -33.87
C ALA A 526 -1.95 3.34 -32.37
N PRO A 527 -2.91 2.55 -31.85
CA PRO A 527 -3.33 2.64 -30.44
C PRO A 527 -2.18 2.53 -29.42
N MET A 528 -1.15 1.73 -29.73
CA MET A 528 0.06 1.55 -28.90
C MET A 528 1.24 2.45 -29.32
N ASN A 529 1.03 3.37 -30.27
CA ASN A 529 1.97 4.39 -30.67
C ASN A 529 1.24 5.73 -30.95
N PRO A 530 0.54 6.29 -29.93
CA PRO A 530 -0.13 7.57 -30.08
C PRO A 530 0.90 8.69 -30.33
N ALA A 531 0.47 9.72 -31.06
CA ALA A 531 1.31 10.89 -31.36
C ALA A 531 1.75 11.63 -30.08
N ASN A 532 0.85 11.76 -29.12
CA ASN A 532 1.13 12.38 -27.83
C ASN A 532 1.48 11.29 -26.80
N LYS A 533 2.72 11.30 -26.33
CA LYS A 533 3.23 10.39 -25.30
C LYS A 533 3.50 11.16 -24.01
N CYS A 534 2.96 10.71 -22.89
CA CYS A 534 3.18 11.34 -21.59
C CYS A 534 4.53 10.93 -21.00
N ARG A 535 5.28 11.89 -20.46
CA ARG A 535 6.57 11.65 -19.80
C ARG A 535 6.76 12.61 -18.64
N VAL A 536 7.02 12.07 -17.46
CA VAL A 536 7.44 12.85 -16.28
C VAL A 536 8.93 12.62 -16.06
N TRP A 537 9.28 11.44 -15.55
CA TRP A 537 10.66 11.01 -15.36
C TRP A 537 11.22 10.55 -16.71
#